data_AF-A0A445J813-F1
#
_entry.id   AF-A0A445J813-F1
#
_cell.length_a   1.000
_cell.length_b   1.000
_cell.length_c   1.000
_cell.angle_alpha   90.00
_cell.angle_beta   90.00
_cell.angle_gamma   90.00
#
_symmetry.space_group_name_H-M   'P 1'
#
loop_
_entity.id
_entity.type
_entity.pdbx_description
1 polymer ?
#
loop_
_entity_poly.entity_id
_entity_poly.type
_entity_poly.pdbx_seq_one_letter_code
_entity_poly.pdbx_strand_id
1 'polypeptide(L)'
;MYRITRNIMYFVGGANVTFCGIFQYLNLLGIVIGYTIAASISMRAIKRSNCFHKSGGKNPCHMPSNLYMIIFGATEMFLSQIPDFDQIWWLSTVAAIMSFTYSIIGLSLGIAKVAETGPFKGGLTGVSIGPVSETQKIWRTSQALGDIAFAYSYAVVLIEIQDTIKSPPSEAETMKKATLISIAVTTTFYMLCGCMGYAAFGDAAPGNLLTGFGFYNPYWLIDIANAAIVIHLVGAYQVFSQPIFAFVEKEVTQRWPNFNREFKIPIPGFSPYKLKVFRLVLRTVFVVLTTVISMLLPFFNDIVGVIGALGFWPLTVYFPVEMYISQKKIPKWSNRWISLKIFSMACLIVSVVAAVGSVAGVLLDLKKYKPFHSNY
;
A
#
# COMPACT_ATOMS: atom_id res chain seq x y z
N MET A 1 14.14 -8.41 20.63
CA MET A 1 14.69 -7.73 19.44
C MET A 1 14.30 -8.48 18.17
N TYR A 2 13.62 -7.83 17.22
CA TYR A 2 13.30 -8.43 15.90
C TYR A 2 14.57 -8.66 15.08
N ARG A 3 14.53 -9.53 14.06
CA ARG A 3 15.73 -9.94 13.31
C ARG A 3 16.32 -8.80 12.46
N ILE A 4 15.48 -7.91 11.93
CA ILE A 4 15.89 -6.63 11.29
C ILE A 4 16.81 -5.85 12.22
N THR A 5 16.31 -5.62 13.43
CA THR A 5 16.95 -4.83 14.46
C THR A 5 18.32 -5.42 14.81
N ARG A 6 18.44 -6.76 14.88
CA ARG A 6 19.72 -7.45 15.10
C ARG A 6 20.68 -7.32 13.92
N ASN A 7 20.22 -7.50 12.68
CA ASN A 7 21.07 -7.39 11.49
C ASN A 7 21.58 -5.97 11.28
N ILE A 8 20.71 -4.96 11.43
CA ILE A 8 21.10 -3.56 11.32
C ILE A 8 22.00 -3.15 12.49
N MET A 9 21.71 -3.59 13.72
CA MET A 9 22.58 -3.36 14.87
C MET A 9 23.98 -3.93 14.63
N TYR A 10 24.05 -5.15 14.08
CA TYR A 10 25.29 -5.88 13.87
C TYR A 10 26.14 -5.30 12.73
N PHE A 11 25.52 -4.90 11.60
CA PHE A 11 26.26 -4.46 10.41
C PHE A 11 26.41 -2.94 10.28
N VAL A 12 25.51 -2.15 10.87
CA VAL A 12 25.41 -0.70 10.65
C VAL A 12 25.40 0.10 11.95
N GLY A 13 25.06 -0.51 13.10
CA GLY A 13 25.14 0.10 14.44
C GLY A 13 23.78 0.57 15.02
N GLY A 14 23.76 0.91 16.31
CA GLY A 14 22.52 1.14 17.07
C GLY A 14 21.69 2.38 16.69
N ALA A 15 22.32 3.49 16.29
CA ALA A 15 21.57 4.67 15.82
C ALA A 15 20.81 4.39 14.51
N ASN A 16 21.41 3.58 13.64
CA ASN A 16 20.85 3.17 12.35
C ASN A 16 19.64 2.25 12.49
N VAL A 17 19.59 1.46 13.56
CA VAL A 17 18.40 0.68 13.92
C VAL A 17 17.20 1.58 14.20
N THR A 18 17.40 2.62 15.01
CA THR A 18 16.33 3.56 15.37
C THR A 18 15.83 4.31 14.14
N PHE A 19 16.76 4.78 13.30
CA PHE A 19 16.43 5.42 12.03
C PHE A 19 15.62 4.50 11.12
N CYS A 20 16.06 3.25 10.92
CA CYS A 20 15.33 2.26 10.12
C CYS A 20 13.92 2.01 10.66
N GLY A 21 13.79 1.84 11.97
CA GLY A 21 12.50 1.62 12.62
C GLY A 21 11.52 2.77 12.37
N ILE A 22 11.97 4.03 12.49
CA ILE A 22 11.13 5.20 12.23
C ILE A 22 10.57 5.16 10.81
N PHE A 23 11.42 4.98 9.79
CA PHE A 23 10.97 4.93 8.40
C PHE A 23 10.07 3.72 8.14
N GLN A 24 10.40 2.55 8.68
CA GLN A 24 9.60 1.33 8.51
C GLN A 24 8.19 1.51 9.08
N TYR A 25 8.05 1.97 10.33
CA TYR A 25 6.74 2.13 10.96
C TYR A 25 5.92 3.28 10.36
N LEU A 26 6.56 4.38 9.96
CA LEU A 26 5.86 5.44 9.20
C LEU A 26 5.35 4.91 7.86
N ASN A 27 6.12 4.06 7.18
CA ASN A 27 5.70 3.44 5.92
C ASN A 27 4.51 2.50 6.14
N LEU A 28 4.58 1.63 7.15
CA LEU A 28 3.51 0.71 7.52
C LEU A 28 2.20 1.44 7.87
N LEU A 29 2.30 2.53 8.66
CA LEU A 29 1.16 3.39 8.98
C LEU A 29 0.55 4.00 7.70
N GLY A 30 1.39 4.52 6.83
CA GLY A 30 0.97 5.10 5.55
C GLY A 30 0.26 4.09 4.66
N ILE A 31 0.80 2.86 4.51
CA ILE A 31 0.20 1.79 3.71
C ILE A 31 -1.22 1.50 4.17
N VAL A 32 -1.42 1.36 5.48
CA VAL A 32 -2.72 1.11 6.12
C VAL A 32 -3.72 2.25 5.83
N ILE A 33 -3.27 3.51 5.87
CA ILE A 33 -4.09 4.68 5.50
C ILE A 33 -4.47 4.61 4.01
N GLY A 34 -3.51 4.30 3.14
CA GLY A 34 -3.71 4.17 1.70
C GLY A 34 -4.71 3.07 1.34
N TYR A 35 -4.65 1.92 2.02
CA TYR A 35 -5.61 0.82 1.85
C TYR A 35 -7.02 1.20 2.26
N THR A 36 -7.18 1.93 3.37
CA THR A 36 -8.49 2.42 3.80
C THR A 36 -9.10 3.36 2.75
N ILE A 37 -8.29 4.25 2.16
CA ILE A 37 -8.72 5.14 1.09
C ILE A 37 -9.10 4.33 -0.16
N ALA A 38 -8.23 3.43 -0.62
CA ALA A 38 -8.45 2.63 -1.83
C ALA A 38 -9.69 1.73 -1.73
N ALA A 39 -9.87 1.04 -0.59
CA ALA A 39 -11.05 0.20 -0.37
C ALA A 39 -12.34 1.03 -0.36
N SER A 40 -12.30 2.23 0.21
CA SER A 40 -13.44 3.15 0.18
C SER A 40 -13.80 3.61 -1.24
N ILE A 41 -12.80 3.86 -2.09
CA ILE A 41 -12.99 4.22 -3.51
C ILE A 41 -13.70 3.07 -4.24
N SER A 42 -13.25 1.83 -4.02
CA SER A 42 -13.84 0.64 -4.67
C SER A 42 -15.24 0.32 -4.19
N MET A 43 -15.52 0.37 -2.88
CA MET A 43 -16.89 0.19 -2.37
C MET A 43 -17.85 1.27 -2.89
N ARG A 44 -17.37 2.52 -2.94
CA ARG A 44 -18.14 3.63 -3.50
C ARG A 44 -18.41 3.43 -4.99
N ALA A 45 -17.44 2.92 -5.75
CA ALA A 45 -17.60 2.63 -7.17
C ALA A 45 -18.72 1.61 -7.42
N ILE A 46 -18.76 0.52 -6.64
CA ILE A 46 -19.83 -0.51 -6.72
C ILE A 46 -21.20 0.13 -6.47
N LYS A 47 -21.34 0.92 -5.39
CA LYS A 47 -22.65 1.50 -5.06
C LYS A 47 -23.08 2.53 -6.09
N ARG A 48 -22.16 3.36 -6.57
CA ARG A 48 -22.42 4.37 -7.60
C ARG A 48 -22.83 3.72 -8.91
N SER A 49 -22.09 2.70 -9.36
CA SER A 49 -22.40 1.90 -10.55
C SER A 49 -23.83 1.34 -10.48
N ASN A 50 -24.16 0.63 -9.40
CA ASN A 50 -25.49 0.04 -9.22
C ASN A 50 -26.62 1.08 -9.15
N CYS A 51 -26.39 2.22 -8.48
CA CYS A 51 -27.37 3.31 -8.43
C CYS A 51 -27.61 3.92 -9.81
N PHE A 52 -26.54 4.18 -10.57
CA PHE A 52 -26.62 4.76 -11.90
C PHE A 52 -27.45 3.87 -12.83
N HIS A 53 -27.16 2.56 -12.87
CA HIS A 53 -27.90 1.60 -13.69
C HIS A 53 -29.36 1.43 -13.23
N LYS A 54 -29.62 1.34 -11.92
CA LYS A 54 -31.00 1.27 -11.38
C LYS A 54 -31.83 2.50 -11.74
N SER A 55 -31.21 3.67 -11.81
CA SER A 55 -31.88 4.91 -12.20
C SER A 55 -32.06 5.07 -13.72
N GLY A 56 -31.53 4.14 -14.53
CA GLY A 56 -31.47 4.29 -15.99
C GLY A 56 -30.59 5.46 -16.43
N GLY A 57 -29.54 5.77 -15.67
CA GLY A 57 -28.62 6.89 -15.91
C GLY A 57 -29.16 8.27 -15.53
N LYS A 58 -30.35 8.35 -14.91
CA LYS A 58 -31.01 9.63 -14.58
C LYS A 58 -30.47 10.29 -13.31
N ASN A 59 -29.83 9.53 -12.42
CA ASN A 59 -29.32 10.05 -11.15
C ASN A 59 -27.77 10.02 -11.15
N PRO A 60 -27.09 11.15 -10.87
CA PRO A 60 -25.63 11.18 -10.76
C PRO A 60 -25.07 10.34 -9.59
N CYS A 61 -25.94 9.95 -8.65
CA CYS A 61 -25.66 8.98 -7.57
C CYS A 61 -24.45 9.38 -6.72
N HIS A 62 -24.55 10.54 -6.07
CA HIS A 62 -23.54 11.04 -5.14
C HIS A 62 -23.46 10.13 -3.91
N MET A 63 -22.24 9.70 -3.58
CA MET A 63 -21.98 8.76 -2.49
C MET A 63 -20.90 9.34 -1.55
N PRO A 64 -21.17 9.48 -0.24
CA PRO A 64 -20.21 10.03 0.69
C PRO A 64 -19.02 9.07 0.87
N SER A 65 -17.79 9.56 0.70
CA SER A 65 -16.57 8.74 0.83
C SER A 65 -16.34 8.27 2.26
N ASN A 66 -16.63 9.15 3.23
CA ASN A 66 -16.37 8.93 4.66
C ASN A 66 -17.10 7.71 5.22
N LEU A 67 -18.34 7.45 4.76
CA LEU A 67 -19.11 6.29 5.19
C LEU A 67 -18.37 4.98 4.85
N TYR A 68 -17.83 4.88 3.63
CA TYR A 68 -17.12 3.69 3.19
C TYR A 68 -15.77 3.51 3.89
N MET A 69 -15.09 4.60 4.24
CA MET A 69 -13.88 4.53 5.08
C MET A 69 -14.22 4.00 6.48
N ILE A 70 -15.31 4.46 7.08
CA ILE A 70 -15.78 3.97 8.39
C ILE A 70 -16.18 2.48 8.30
N ILE A 71 -16.86 2.05 7.24
CA ILE A 71 -17.22 0.64 7.04
C ILE A 71 -15.96 -0.24 6.92
N PHE A 72 -14.97 0.20 6.15
CA PHE A 72 -13.70 -0.52 6.04
C PHE A 72 -12.98 -0.56 7.39
N GLY A 73 -12.82 0.59 8.06
CA GLY A 73 -12.21 0.67 9.38
C GLY A 73 -12.94 -0.18 10.43
N ALA A 74 -14.27 -0.24 10.41
CA ALA A 74 -15.03 -1.12 11.29
C ALA A 74 -14.70 -2.61 11.01
N THR A 75 -14.59 -3.00 9.75
CA THR A 75 -14.20 -4.36 9.34
C THR A 75 -12.79 -4.70 9.85
N GLU A 76 -11.84 -3.78 9.63
CA GLU A 76 -10.46 -3.94 10.10
C GLU A 76 -10.36 -3.92 11.63
N MET A 77 -11.22 -3.20 12.33
CA MET A 77 -11.26 -3.21 13.79
C MET A 77 -11.59 -4.60 14.34
N PHE A 78 -12.50 -5.34 13.69
CA PHE A 78 -12.82 -6.72 14.05
C PHE A 78 -11.69 -7.69 13.66
N LEU A 79 -11.20 -7.61 12.42
CA LEU A 79 -10.16 -8.54 11.92
C LEU A 79 -8.81 -8.32 12.59
N SER A 80 -8.48 -7.08 12.97
CA SER A 80 -7.28 -6.76 13.73
C SER A 80 -7.27 -7.39 15.11
N GLN A 81 -8.37 -7.96 15.62
CA GLN A 81 -8.33 -8.69 16.89
C GLN A 81 -7.77 -10.11 16.75
N ILE A 82 -7.48 -10.58 15.53
CA ILE A 82 -6.88 -11.88 15.27
C ILE A 82 -5.42 -11.88 15.79
N PRO A 83 -5.03 -12.84 16.65
CA PRO A 83 -3.78 -12.77 17.42
C PRO A 83 -2.48 -12.69 16.62
N ASP A 84 -2.31 -13.50 15.57
CA ASP A 84 -1.00 -13.77 14.96
C ASP A 84 -1.06 -14.01 13.44
N PHE A 85 0.05 -13.71 12.76
CA PHE A 85 0.24 -13.85 11.30
C PHE A 85 0.06 -15.28 10.78
N ASP A 86 0.43 -16.29 11.55
CA ASP A 86 0.29 -17.71 11.18
C ASP A 86 -1.17 -18.14 11.10
N GLN A 87 -2.08 -17.43 11.77
CA GLN A 87 -3.54 -17.65 11.68
C GLN A 87 -4.17 -16.89 10.52
N ILE A 88 -3.42 -16.02 9.84
CA ILE A 88 -3.86 -15.13 8.76
C ILE A 88 -3.42 -15.68 7.38
N TRP A 89 -2.72 -16.81 7.32
CA TRP A 89 -2.24 -17.38 6.04
C TRP A 89 -3.36 -17.55 4.99
N TRP A 90 -4.55 -17.99 5.41
CA TRP A 90 -5.71 -18.15 4.54
C TRP A 90 -6.19 -16.82 3.99
N LEU A 91 -6.14 -15.76 4.80
CA LEU A 91 -6.53 -14.41 4.42
C LEU A 91 -5.54 -13.86 3.39
N SER A 92 -4.24 -14.09 3.58
CA SER A 92 -3.20 -13.76 2.59
C SER A 92 -3.38 -14.52 1.28
N THR A 93 -3.78 -15.80 1.32
CA THR A 93 -4.08 -16.58 0.10
C THR A 93 -5.28 -16.00 -0.65
N VAL A 94 -6.38 -15.72 0.05
CA VAL A 94 -7.57 -15.07 -0.54
C VAL A 94 -7.20 -13.72 -1.14
N ALA A 95 -6.44 -12.92 -0.41
CA ALA A 95 -5.97 -11.61 -0.84
C ALA A 95 -5.14 -11.67 -2.13
N ALA A 96 -4.24 -12.66 -2.24
CA ALA A 96 -3.46 -12.89 -3.45
C ALA A 96 -4.35 -13.29 -4.65
N ILE A 97 -5.30 -14.21 -4.47
CA ILE A 97 -6.24 -14.61 -5.53
C ILE A 97 -7.03 -13.40 -6.03
N MET A 98 -7.58 -12.60 -5.10
CA MET A 98 -8.33 -11.39 -5.43
C MET A 98 -7.46 -10.35 -6.16
N SER A 99 -6.17 -10.25 -5.80
CA SER A 99 -5.19 -9.41 -6.49
C SER A 99 -5.04 -9.77 -7.97
N PHE A 100 -4.91 -11.06 -8.27
CA PHE A 100 -4.92 -11.54 -9.65
C PHE A 100 -6.26 -11.26 -10.33
N THR A 101 -7.39 -11.51 -9.66
CA THR A 101 -8.72 -11.32 -10.22
C THR A 101 -8.94 -9.89 -10.72
N TYR A 102 -8.77 -8.87 -9.88
CA TYR A 102 -9.00 -7.50 -10.35
C TYR A 102 -7.96 -7.02 -11.35
N SER A 103 -6.71 -7.51 -11.26
CA SER A 103 -5.64 -7.12 -12.19
C SER A 103 -5.90 -7.66 -13.59
N ILE A 104 -6.34 -8.93 -13.70
CA ILE A 104 -6.74 -9.56 -14.97
C ILE A 104 -7.96 -8.86 -15.57
N ILE A 105 -8.97 -8.54 -14.75
CA ILE A 105 -10.16 -7.82 -15.22
C ILE A 105 -9.78 -6.42 -15.72
N GLY A 106 -9.02 -5.65 -14.92
CA GLY A 106 -8.59 -4.31 -15.29
C GLY A 106 -7.74 -4.28 -16.57
N LEU A 107 -6.82 -5.24 -16.71
CA LEU A 107 -6.03 -5.41 -17.94
C LEU A 107 -6.92 -5.75 -19.13
N SER A 108 -7.81 -6.73 -18.98
CA SER A 108 -8.73 -7.15 -20.04
C SER A 108 -9.63 -6.00 -20.50
N LEU A 109 -10.14 -5.18 -19.58
CA LEU A 109 -10.92 -3.99 -19.88
C LEU A 109 -10.08 -2.93 -20.61
N GLY A 110 -8.83 -2.73 -20.20
CA GLY A 110 -7.87 -1.85 -20.90
C GLY A 110 -7.64 -2.29 -22.34
N ILE A 111 -7.33 -3.57 -22.56
CA ILE A 111 -7.13 -4.15 -23.89
C ILE A 111 -8.40 -4.02 -24.74
N ALA A 112 -9.56 -4.40 -24.19
CA ALA A 112 -10.84 -4.31 -24.87
C ALA A 112 -11.15 -2.87 -25.28
N LYS A 113 -10.85 -1.90 -24.41
CA LYS A 113 -11.10 -0.48 -24.69
C LYS A 113 -10.20 0.05 -25.81
N VAL A 114 -8.92 -0.32 -25.80
CA VAL A 114 -7.99 0.00 -26.88
C VAL A 114 -8.48 -0.59 -28.20
N ALA A 115 -8.88 -1.86 -28.19
CA ALA A 115 -9.42 -2.55 -29.37
C ALA A 115 -10.72 -1.92 -29.89
N GLU A 116 -11.58 -1.43 -28.99
CA GLU A 116 -12.83 -0.73 -29.34
C GLU A 116 -12.55 0.64 -29.95
N THR A 117 -11.64 1.43 -29.34
CA THR A 117 -11.41 2.80 -29.80
C THR A 117 -10.58 2.87 -31.07
N GLY A 118 -9.63 1.95 -31.26
CA GLY A 118 -8.72 1.91 -32.42
C GLY A 118 -7.34 2.53 -32.12
N PRO A 119 -7.19 3.86 -32.06
CA PRO A 119 -5.90 4.50 -31.83
C PRO A 119 -5.55 4.54 -30.34
N PHE A 120 -4.24 4.51 -30.05
CA PHE A 120 -3.73 4.77 -28.71
C PHE A 120 -3.90 6.24 -28.36
N LYS A 121 -4.55 6.52 -27.22
CA LYS A 121 -4.80 7.90 -26.77
C LYS A 121 -3.62 8.52 -26.02
N GLY A 122 -2.70 7.70 -25.52
CA GLY A 122 -1.54 8.16 -24.76
C GLY A 122 -0.44 8.73 -25.64
N GLY A 123 0.15 9.86 -25.23
CA GLY A 123 1.32 10.47 -25.87
C GLY A 123 2.64 10.14 -25.17
N LEU A 124 3.77 10.31 -25.88
CA LEU A 124 5.13 10.04 -25.39
C LEU A 124 5.55 10.92 -24.20
N THR A 125 5.04 12.16 -24.11
CA THR A 125 5.45 13.12 -23.07
C THR A 125 4.50 13.14 -21.87
N GLY A 126 3.63 12.14 -21.73
CA GLY A 126 2.58 12.13 -20.73
C GLY A 126 1.47 13.13 -21.06
N VAL A 127 0.75 13.56 -20.02
CA VAL A 127 -0.37 14.51 -20.14
C VAL A 127 0.02 15.78 -20.90
N SER A 128 -0.82 16.21 -21.84
CA SER A 128 -0.60 17.44 -22.61
C SER A 128 -0.69 18.69 -21.74
N ILE A 129 0.05 19.74 -22.10
CA ILE A 129 -0.12 21.07 -21.49
C ILE A 129 -1.43 21.66 -22.02
N GLY A 130 -2.24 22.22 -21.12
CA GLY A 130 -3.59 22.72 -21.42
C GLY A 130 -4.59 22.25 -20.35
N PRO A 131 -4.95 20.95 -20.31
CA PRO A 131 -5.70 20.37 -19.19
C PRO A 131 -5.01 20.56 -17.84
N VAL A 132 -3.68 20.64 -17.85
CA VAL A 132 -2.85 20.96 -16.69
C VAL A 132 -1.82 22.04 -17.05
N SER A 133 -1.42 22.81 -16.03
CA SER A 133 -0.28 23.72 -16.14
C SER A 133 1.05 22.96 -16.21
N GLU A 134 2.10 23.61 -16.71
CA GLU A 134 3.47 23.05 -16.76
C GLU A 134 3.95 22.61 -15.38
N THR A 135 3.73 23.45 -14.37
CA THR A 135 4.09 23.16 -12.98
C THR A 135 3.35 21.94 -12.44
N GLN A 136 2.06 21.78 -12.74
CA GLN A 136 1.30 20.58 -12.37
C GLN A 136 1.79 19.34 -13.09
N LYS A 137 2.19 19.46 -14.36
CA LYS A 137 2.80 18.34 -15.10
C LYS A 137 4.10 17.88 -14.42
N ILE A 138 4.95 18.81 -13.99
CA ILE A 138 6.17 18.50 -13.23
C ILE A 138 5.82 17.78 -11.92
N TRP A 139 4.90 18.33 -11.11
CA TRP A 139 4.51 17.70 -9.84
C TRP A 139 3.95 16.29 -10.01
N ARG A 140 3.06 16.09 -10.98
CA ARG A 140 2.51 14.76 -11.29
C ARG A 140 3.57 13.77 -11.75
N THR A 141 4.53 14.23 -12.57
CA THR A 141 5.64 13.38 -13.04
C THR A 141 6.54 12.99 -11.87
N SER A 142 6.86 13.94 -10.99
CA SER A 142 7.64 13.69 -9.77
C SER A 142 6.90 12.73 -8.82
N GLN A 143 5.62 12.96 -8.57
CA GLN A 143 4.77 12.09 -7.77
C GLN A 143 4.71 10.65 -8.32
N ALA A 144 4.60 10.49 -9.64
CA ALA A 144 4.56 9.17 -10.27
C ALA A 144 5.82 8.34 -9.98
N LEU A 145 6.99 8.96 -9.75
CA LEU A 145 8.19 8.24 -9.29
C LEU A 145 7.98 7.65 -7.90
N GLY A 146 7.29 8.39 -7.01
CA GLY A 146 6.88 7.91 -5.69
C GLY A 146 5.88 6.78 -5.78
N ASP A 147 4.87 6.89 -6.64
CA ASP A 147 3.87 5.84 -6.87
C ASP A 147 4.51 4.54 -7.37
N ILE A 148 5.45 4.64 -8.33
CA ILE A 148 6.24 3.50 -8.81
C ILE A 148 7.08 2.92 -7.65
N ALA A 149 7.75 3.77 -6.89
CA ALA A 149 8.60 3.32 -5.80
C ALA A 149 7.78 2.60 -4.70
N PHE A 150 6.58 3.08 -4.40
CA PHE A 150 5.62 2.41 -3.52
C PHE A 150 5.19 1.06 -4.07
N ALA A 151 4.87 0.98 -5.37
CA ALA A 151 4.37 -0.24 -5.99
C ALA A 151 5.36 -1.42 -5.86
N TYR A 152 6.66 -1.15 -5.82
CA TYR A 152 7.70 -2.17 -5.60
C TYR A 152 8.18 -2.29 -4.13
N SER A 153 7.54 -1.59 -3.19
CA SER A 153 7.98 -1.52 -1.79
C SER A 153 7.45 -2.69 -0.95
N TYR A 154 8.07 -3.86 -1.08
CA TYR A 154 7.82 -5.01 -0.19
C TYR A 154 8.90 -5.20 0.88
N ALA A 155 10.01 -4.46 0.77
CA ALA A 155 11.15 -4.52 1.70
C ALA A 155 10.74 -4.23 3.16
N VAL A 156 9.66 -3.48 3.36
CA VAL A 156 9.13 -3.06 4.67
C VAL A 156 8.55 -4.19 5.52
N VAL A 157 8.18 -5.32 4.90
CA VAL A 157 7.66 -6.53 5.56
C VAL A 157 8.49 -7.78 5.22
N LEU A 158 9.56 -7.62 4.42
CA LEU A 158 10.36 -8.74 3.90
C LEU A 158 10.90 -9.63 5.03
N ILE A 159 11.38 -9.01 6.11
CA ILE A 159 12.07 -9.74 7.17
C ILE A 159 11.06 -10.38 8.13
N GLU A 160 9.91 -9.74 8.35
CA GLU A 160 8.77 -10.33 9.05
C GLU A 160 8.27 -11.58 8.31
N ILE A 161 8.21 -11.54 6.97
CA ILE A 161 7.90 -12.73 6.15
C ILE A 161 9.00 -13.80 6.32
N GLN A 162 10.27 -13.42 6.25
CA GLN A 162 11.40 -14.35 6.44
C GLN A 162 11.34 -15.09 7.77
N ASP A 163 10.98 -14.40 8.85
CA ASP A 163 10.89 -14.97 10.19
C ASP A 163 9.76 -16.01 10.35
N THR A 164 8.83 -16.11 9.38
CA THR A 164 7.76 -17.11 9.38
C THR A 164 8.09 -18.37 8.56
N ILE A 165 9.16 -18.35 7.76
CA ILE A 165 9.48 -19.45 6.84
C ILE A 165 10.15 -20.60 7.60
N LYS A 166 9.50 -21.78 7.55
CA LYS A 166 10.05 -23.00 8.12
C LYS A 166 11.20 -23.52 7.26
N SER A 167 12.26 -23.99 7.92
CA SER A 167 13.35 -24.74 7.29
C SER A 167 13.14 -26.25 7.50
N PRO A 168 13.56 -27.13 6.57
CA PRO A 168 14.20 -26.87 5.26
C PRO A 168 13.21 -26.60 4.10
N PRO A 169 13.64 -25.97 2.97
CA PRO A 169 14.97 -25.39 2.69
C PRO A 169 15.20 -24.06 3.43
N SER A 170 16.40 -23.49 3.32
CA SER A 170 16.73 -22.26 4.05
C SER A 170 15.81 -21.10 3.66
N GLU A 171 15.50 -20.23 4.63
CA GLU A 171 14.65 -19.04 4.40
C GLU A 171 15.16 -18.18 3.23
N ALA A 172 16.49 -18.05 3.09
CA ALA A 172 17.12 -17.28 2.01
C ALA A 172 16.86 -17.89 0.62
N GLU A 173 16.91 -19.21 0.51
CA GLU A 173 16.64 -19.92 -0.74
C GLU A 173 15.16 -19.77 -1.14
N THR A 174 14.25 -20.05 -0.20
CA THR A 174 12.81 -19.89 -0.38
C THR A 174 12.48 -18.45 -0.78
N MET A 175 13.02 -17.46 -0.07
CA MET A 175 12.74 -16.06 -0.34
C MET A 175 13.34 -15.56 -1.64
N LYS A 176 14.51 -16.05 -2.05
CA LYS A 176 15.09 -15.68 -3.35
C LYS A 176 14.20 -16.14 -4.49
N LYS A 177 13.69 -17.37 -4.43
CA LYS A 177 12.76 -17.91 -5.42
C LYS A 177 11.42 -17.17 -5.40
N ALA A 178 10.84 -16.99 -4.21
CA ALA A 178 9.57 -16.28 -4.05
C ALA A 178 9.65 -14.82 -4.54
N THR A 179 10.71 -14.11 -4.17
CA THR A 179 10.98 -12.73 -4.61
C THR A 179 11.10 -12.64 -6.12
N LEU A 180 11.89 -13.53 -6.74
CA LEU A 180 12.08 -13.52 -8.19
C LEU A 180 10.75 -13.67 -8.94
N ILE A 181 9.94 -14.66 -8.54
CA ILE A 181 8.63 -14.91 -9.15
C ILE A 181 7.69 -13.72 -8.90
N SER A 182 7.62 -13.24 -7.64
CA SER A 182 6.73 -12.15 -7.26
C SER A 182 7.05 -10.87 -8.02
N ILE A 183 8.33 -10.47 -8.11
CA ILE A 183 8.74 -9.27 -8.85
C ILE A 183 8.44 -9.45 -10.35
N ALA A 184 8.78 -10.59 -10.95
CA ALA A 184 8.51 -10.83 -12.38
C ALA A 184 7.01 -10.72 -12.71
N VAL A 185 6.16 -11.36 -11.91
CA VAL A 185 4.70 -11.31 -12.08
C VAL A 185 4.17 -9.89 -11.86
N THR A 186 4.59 -9.25 -10.77
CA THR A 186 4.14 -7.90 -10.41
C THR A 186 4.52 -6.87 -11.47
N THR A 187 5.78 -6.89 -11.93
CA THR A 187 6.25 -6.02 -13.02
C THR A 187 5.43 -6.23 -14.30
N THR A 188 5.15 -7.49 -14.64
CA THR A 188 4.35 -7.81 -15.84
C THR A 188 2.96 -7.19 -15.75
N PHE A 189 2.25 -7.38 -14.64
CA PHE A 189 0.92 -6.80 -14.46
C PHE A 189 0.95 -5.28 -14.38
N TYR A 190 1.90 -4.68 -13.66
CA TYR A 190 2.00 -3.22 -13.55
C TYR A 190 2.30 -2.56 -14.89
N MET A 191 3.24 -3.10 -15.66
CA MET A 191 3.55 -2.59 -16.99
C MET A 191 2.35 -2.75 -17.93
N LEU A 192 1.71 -3.92 -17.97
CA LEU A 192 0.58 -4.16 -18.84
C LEU A 192 -0.63 -3.28 -18.48
N CYS A 193 -1.00 -3.20 -17.20
CA CYS A 193 -2.11 -2.36 -16.74
C CYS A 193 -1.82 -0.87 -16.96
N GLY A 194 -0.59 -0.41 -16.65
CA GLY A 194 -0.17 0.97 -16.88
C GLY A 194 -0.18 1.35 -18.36
N CYS A 195 0.43 0.53 -19.22
CA CYS A 195 0.48 0.78 -20.66
C CYS A 195 -0.91 0.70 -21.31
N MET A 196 -1.70 -0.35 -21.03
CA MET A 196 -3.02 -0.50 -21.64
C MET A 196 -4.02 0.52 -21.09
N GLY A 197 -3.95 0.86 -19.81
CA GLY A 197 -4.75 1.92 -19.21
C GLY A 197 -4.44 3.28 -19.83
N TYR A 198 -3.16 3.63 -19.98
CA TYR A 198 -2.77 4.87 -20.63
C TYR A 198 -3.07 4.88 -22.14
N ALA A 199 -2.94 3.74 -22.83
CA ALA A 199 -3.36 3.60 -24.22
C ALA A 199 -4.88 3.79 -24.39
N ALA A 200 -5.68 3.29 -23.45
CA ALA A 200 -7.15 3.39 -23.49
C ALA A 200 -7.68 4.81 -23.19
N PHE A 201 -7.04 5.53 -22.27
CA PHE A 201 -7.56 6.80 -21.72
C PHE A 201 -6.71 8.04 -22.02
N GLY A 202 -5.42 7.89 -22.33
CA GLY A 202 -4.50 9.00 -22.59
C GLY A 202 -4.45 10.00 -21.44
N ASP A 203 -4.59 11.29 -21.76
CA ASP A 203 -4.59 12.40 -20.79
C ASP A 203 -5.71 12.29 -19.74
N ALA A 204 -6.77 11.53 -20.03
CA ALA A 204 -7.88 11.28 -19.12
C ALA A 204 -7.68 10.02 -18.25
N ALA A 205 -6.50 9.41 -18.26
CA ALA A 205 -6.21 8.23 -17.45
C ALA A 205 -6.43 8.53 -15.96
N PRO A 206 -7.32 7.79 -15.28
CA PRO A 206 -7.57 7.99 -13.86
C PRO A 206 -6.47 7.38 -13.00
N GLY A 207 -6.29 7.90 -11.79
CA GLY A 207 -5.38 7.31 -10.80
C GLY A 207 -5.70 5.87 -10.44
N ASN A 208 -7.00 5.56 -10.31
CA ASN A 208 -7.48 4.18 -10.21
C ASN A 208 -8.07 3.77 -11.56
N LEU A 209 -7.38 2.86 -12.26
CA LEU A 209 -7.75 2.38 -13.60
C LEU A 209 -9.23 1.97 -13.71
N LEU A 210 -9.77 1.26 -12.71
CA LEU A 210 -11.15 0.77 -12.74
C LEU A 210 -12.20 1.89 -12.70
N THR A 211 -11.85 3.07 -12.18
CA THR A 211 -12.79 4.20 -12.15
C THR A 211 -13.07 4.77 -13.54
N GLY A 212 -12.13 4.61 -14.49
CA GLY A 212 -12.32 4.99 -15.89
C GLY A 212 -13.32 4.10 -16.61
N PHE A 213 -13.56 2.90 -16.09
CA PHE A 213 -14.53 1.94 -16.62
C PHE A 213 -15.88 1.98 -15.91
N GLY A 214 -16.12 2.84 -14.91
CA GLY A 214 -17.29 2.75 -14.02
C GLY A 214 -18.69 2.73 -14.69
N PHE A 215 -18.80 3.05 -15.97
CA PHE A 215 -20.04 2.99 -16.77
C PHE A 215 -19.95 2.05 -17.98
N TYR A 216 -18.91 1.23 -18.06
CA TYR A 216 -18.69 0.27 -19.13
C TYR A 216 -19.61 -0.93 -18.94
N ASN A 217 -20.16 -1.44 -20.04
CA ASN A 217 -21.00 -2.62 -20.04
C ASN A 217 -20.19 -3.87 -20.41
N PRO A 218 -20.31 -4.98 -19.66
CA PRO A 218 -21.21 -5.16 -18.51
C PRO A 218 -20.66 -4.61 -17.19
N TYR A 219 -21.46 -3.79 -16.50
CA TYR A 219 -21.07 -3.13 -15.23
C TYR A 219 -20.82 -4.10 -14.07
N TRP A 220 -21.44 -5.29 -14.09
CA TRP A 220 -21.22 -6.32 -13.07
C TRP A 220 -19.76 -6.80 -13.03
N LEU A 221 -19.04 -6.77 -14.16
CA LEU A 221 -17.65 -7.18 -14.22
C LEU A 221 -16.74 -6.21 -13.46
N ILE A 222 -17.06 -4.91 -13.52
CA ILE A 222 -16.36 -3.86 -12.77
C ILE A 222 -16.70 -3.92 -11.29
N ASP A 223 -17.94 -4.27 -10.96
CA ASP A 223 -18.35 -4.48 -9.57
C ASP A 223 -17.59 -5.66 -8.96
N ILE A 224 -17.41 -6.77 -9.70
CA ILE A 224 -16.56 -7.90 -9.26
C ILE A 224 -15.12 -7.44 -9.06
N ALA A 225 -14.54 -6.67 -9.98
CA ALA A 225 -13.17 -6.20 -9.86
C ALA A 225 -12.99 -5.28 -8.63
N ASN A 226 -13.93 -4.37 -8.38
CA ASN A 226 -13.89 -3.52 -7.19
C ASN A 226 -14.13 -4.31 -5.90
N ALA A 227 -15.00 -5.33 -5.91
CA ALA A 227 -15.19 -6.20 -4.75
C ALA A 227 -13.92 -7.00 -4.45
N ALA A 228 -13.24 -7.51 -5.48
CA ALA A 228 -11.95 -8.18 -5.34
C ALA A 228 -10.88 -7.22 -4.77
N ILE A 229 -10.83 -5.95 -5.19
CA ILE A 229 -9.95 -4.95 -4.56
C ILE A 229 -10.25 -4.84 -3.06
N VAL A 230 -11.52 -4.68 -2.66
CA VAL A 230 -11.89 -4.55 -1.25
C VAL A 230 -11.42 -5.76 -0.45
N ILE A 231 -11.68 -6.98 -0.93
CA ILE A 231 -11.27 -8.22 -0.25
C ILE A 231 -9.74 -8.34 -0.20
N HIS A 232 -9.03 -8.01 -1.27
CA HIS A 232 -7.57 -7.95 -1.28
C HIS A 232 -7.03 -7.00 -0.20
N LEU A 233 -7.58 -5.78 -0.14
CA LEU A 233 -7.13 -4.76 0.79
C LEU A 233 -7.44 -5.09 2.25
N VAL A 234 -8.53 -5.82 2.52
CA VAL A 234 -8.80 -6.37 3.86
C VAL A 234 -7.65 -7.28 4.32
N GLY A 235 -7.24 -8.23 3.46
CA GLY A 235 -6.14 -9.12 3.80
C GLY A 235 -4.79 -8.41 3.88
N ALA A 236 -4.52 -7.50 2.94
CA ALA A 236 -3.29 -6.73 2.93
C ALA A 236 -3.18 -5.84 4.17
N TYR A 237 -4.25 -5.17 4.61
CA TYR A 237 -4.27 -4.36 5.82
C TYR A 237 -3.76 -5.14 7.03
N GLN A 238 -4.20 -6.39 7.19
CA GLN A 238 -3.74 -7.25 8.28
C GLN A 238 -2.24 -7.55 8.16
N VAL A 239 -1.73 -7.84 6.96
CA VAL A 239 -0.29 -8.08 6.74
C VAL A 239 0.58 -6.88 7.15
N PHE A 240 0.13 -5.65 6.92
CA PHE A 240 0.94 -4.45 7.21
C PHE A 240 0.68 -3.84 8.61
N SER A 241 -0.46 -4.11 9.24
CA SER A 241 -0.77 -3.60 10.59
C SER A 241 -0.21 -4.49 11.72
N GLN A 242 -0.15 -5.80 11.51
CA GLN A 242 0.32 -6.76 12.52
C GLN A 242 1.76 -6.51 13.01
N PRO A 243 2.74 -6.08 12.18
CA PRO A 243 4.08 -5.74 12.68
C PRO A 243 4.06 -4.56 13.67
N ILE A 244 3.20 -3.57 13.43
CA ILE A 244 3.01 -2.43 14.34
C ILE A 244 2.44 -2.93 15.67
N PHE A 245 1.38 -3.75 15.63
CA PHE A 245 0.76 -4.31 16.82
C PHE A 245 1.74 -5.15 17.63
N ALA A 246 2.45 -6.06 16.97
CA ALA A 246 3.42 -6.93 17.62
C ALA A 246 4.54 -6.11 18.30
N PHE A 247 5.03 -5.05 17.64
CA PHE A 247 6.06 -4.19 18.21
C PHE A 247 5.55 -3.46 19.47
N VAL A 248 4.42 -2.74 19.37
CA VAL A 248 3.89 -1.97 20.49
C VAL A 248 3.48 -2.87 21.66
N GLU A 249 2.82 -4.00 21.39
CA GLU A 249 2.44 -4.97 22.41
C GLU A 249 3.65 -5.53 23.16
N LYS A 250 4.74 -5.82 22.43
CA LYS A 250 5.97 -6.33 23.01
C LYS A 250 6.67 -5.31 23.89
N GLU A 251 6.87 -4.09 23.39
CA GLU A 251 7.54 -3.01 24.13
C GLU A 251 6.77 -2.67 25.41
N VAL A 252 5.43 -2.57 25.33
CA VAL A 252 4.61 -2.30 26.51
C VAL A 252 4.64 -3.47 27.49
N THR A 253 4.55 -4.72 27.02
CA THR A 253 4.60 -5.89 27.92
C THR A 253 5.95 -6.02 28.62
N GLN A 254 7.05 -5.69 27.94
CA GLN A 254 8.40 -5.71 28.52
C GLN A 254 8.61 -4.58 29.53
N ARG A 255 8.07 -3.38 29.26
CA ARG A 255 8.21 -2.22 30.14
C ARG A 255 7.25 -2.25 31.33
N TRP A 256 6.05 -2.78 31.13
CA TRP A 256 4.95 -2.79 32.11
C TRP A 256 4.27 -4.16 32.17
N PRO A 257 4.90 -5.17 32.81
CA PRO A 257 4.38 -6.55 32.82
C PRO A 257 2.96 -6.68 33.41
N ASN A 258 2.63 -5.82 34.37
CA ASN A 258 1.35 -5.84 35.10
C ASN A 258 0.16 -5.27 34.28
N PHE A 259 0.42 -4.64 33.13
CA PHE A 259 -0.62 -4.05 32.27
C PHE A 259 -1.36 -5.09 31.41
N ASN A 260 -0.82 -6.31 31.31
CA ASN A 260 -1.32 -7.33 30.40
C ASN A 260 -2.33 -8.29 31.07
N ARG A 261 -3.44 -7.74 31.60
CA ARG A 261 -4.50 -8.55 32.22
C ARG A 261 -5.22 -9.39 31.15
N GLU A 262 -5.11 -10.70 31.27
CA GLU A 262 -5.81 -11.68 30.42
C GLU A 262 -7.18 -12.02 31.01
N PHE A 263 -8.24 -11.81 30.22
CA PHE A 263 -9.60 -12.21 30.53
C PHE A 263 -9.97 -13.42 29.68
N LYS A 264 -10.45 -14.48 30.31
CA LYS A 264 -10.96 -15.66 29.60
C LYS A 264 -12.46 -15.49 29.38
N ILE A 265 -12.87 -15.29 28.15
CA ILE A 265 -14.27 -15.21 27.77
C ILE A 265 -14.73 -16.63 27.39
N PRO A 266 -15.65 -17.25 28.14
CA PRO A 266 -16.21 -18.54 27.77
C PRO A 266 -17.09 -18.36 26.52
N ILE A 267 -16.75 -19.06 25.44
CA ILE A 267 -17.55 -19.11 24.22
C ILE A 267 -18.26 -20.47 24.20
N PRO A 268 -19.60 -20.53 24.17
CA PRO A 268 -20.32 -21.80 24.08
C PRO A 268 -19.87 -22.60 22.85
N GLY A 269 -19.35 -23.81 23.06
CA GLY A 269 -18.90 -24.71 21.99
C GLY A 269 -17.46 -24.54 21.49
N PHE A 270 -16.69 -23.57 22.00
CA PHE A 270 -15.29 -23.34 21.62
C PHE A 270 -14.35 -23.21 22.83
N SER A 271 -13.04 -23.30 22.60
CA SER A 271 -12.05 -23.03 23.64
C SER A 271 -12.21 -21.58 24.17
N PRO A 272 -12.06 -21.32 25.48
CA PRO A 272 -12.19 -19.99 26.05
C PRO A 272 -11.28 -18.98 25.34
N TYR A 273 -11.86 -17.88 24.86
CA TYR A 273 -11.11 -16.86 24.15
C TYR A 273 -10.33 -16.00 25.16
N LYS A 274 -9.01 -15.95 25.00
CA LYS A 274 -8.12 -15.16 25.87
C LYS A 274 -8.03 -13.73 25.33
N LEU A 275 -8.87 -12.85 25.87
CA LEU A 275 -8.86 -11.43 25.52
C LEU A 275 -7.86 -10.67 26.41
N LYS A 276 -6.96 -9.93 25.78
CA LYS A 276 -6.11 -8.94 26.44
C LYS A 276 -6.74 -7.56 26.24
N VAL A 277 -7.19 -6.91 27.33
CA VAL A 277 -7.85 -5.58 27.23
C VAL A 277 -6.92 -4.56 26.58
N PHE A 278 -5.64 -4.59 26.91
CA PHE A 278 -4.64 -3.73 26.27
C PHE A 278 -4.59 -3.92 24.76
N ARG A 279 -4.53 -5.17 24.28
CA ARG A 279 -4.55 -5.49 22.84
C ARG A 279 -5.81 -4.93 22.18
N LEU A 280 -6.98 -5.19 22.77
CA LEU A 280 -8.25 -4.73 22.24
C LEU A 280 -8.24 -3.20 22.07
N VAL A 281 -7.92 -2.47 23.14
CA VAL A 281 -7.91 -1.00 23.14
C VAL A 281 -6.87 -0.46 22.16
N LEU A 282 -5.64 -0.97 22.19
CA LEU A 282 -4.56 -0.51 21.31
C LEU A 282 -4.93 -0.66 19.83
N ARG A 283 -5.38 -1.86 19.43
CA ARG A 283 -5.69 -2.16 18.03
C ARG A 283 -6.93 -1.38 17.56
N THR A 284 -7.94 -1.24 18.40
CA THR A 284 -9.11 -0.39 18.11
C THR A 284 -8.72 1.08 17.95
N VAL A 285 -7.94 1.64 18.88
CA VAL A 285 -7.48 3.04 18.79
C VAL A 285 -6.66 3.25 17.53
N PHE A 286 -5.76 2.32 17.19
CA PHE A 286 -4.97 2.40 15.97
C PHE A 286 -5.86 2.46 14.71
N VAL A 287 -6.83 1.55 14.59
CA VAL A 287 -7.74 1.51 13.43
C VAL A 287 -8.61 2.76 13.35
N VAL A 288 -9.09 3.28 14.49
CA VAL A 288 -9.85 4.54 14.53
C VAL A 288 -8.97 5.70 14.06
N LEU A 289 -7.73 5.81 14.54
CA LEU A 289 -6.81 6.87 14.16
C LEU A 289 -6.48 6.84 12.67
N THR A 290 -6.14 5.67 12.12
CA THR A 290 -5.83 5.53 10.69
C THR A 290 -7.04 5.84 9.82
N THR A 291 -8.23 5.41 10.23
CA THR A 291 -9.49 5.74 9.54
C THR A 291 -9.77 7.24 9.53
N VAL A 292 -9.60 7.92 10.67
CA VAL A 292 -9.77 9.38 10.77
C VAL A 292 -8.76 10.11 9.88
N ILE A 293 -7.49 9.67 9.87
CA ILE A 293 -6.47 10.26 8.99
C ILE A 293 -6.85 10.07 7.51
N SER A 294 -7.33 8.88 7.13
CA SER A 294 -7.84 8.63 5.76
C SER A 294 -9.01 9.55 5.38
N MET A 295 -9.89 9.88 6.33
CA MET A 295 -11.00 10.82 6.10
C MET A 295 -10.52 12.26 5.97
N LEU A 296 -9.43 12.64 6.63
CA LEU A 296 -8.84 13.98 6.54
C LEU A 296 -8.06 14.18 5.24
N LEU A 297 -7.43 13.12 4.74
CA LEU A 297 -6.53 13.14 3.58
C LEU A 297 -6.91 12.06 2.54
N PRO A 298 -8.07 12.14 1.88
CA PRO A 298 -8.56 11.10 0.97
C PRO A 298 -7.89 11.12 -0.43
N PHE A 299 -6.62 11.54 -0.53
CA PHE A 299 -5.89 11.73 -1.79
C PHE A 299 -4.99 10.52 -2.06
N PHE A 300 -5.58 9.46 -2.64
CA PHE A 300 -4.92 8.17 -2.76
C PHE A 300 -3.52 8.24 -3.41
N ASN A 301 -3.40 8.81 -4.61
CA ASN A 301 -2.10 8.86 -5.31
C ASN A 301 -1.10 9.75 -4.56
N ASP A 302 -1.53 10.86 -3.98
CA ASP A 302 -0.58 11.77 -3.33
C ASP A 302 -0.02 11.12 -2.05
N ILE A 303 -0.88 10.46 -1.28
CA ILE A 303 -0.49 9.72 -0.08
C ILE A 303 0.44 8.56 -0.45
N VAL A 304 0.10 7.77 -1.46
CA VAL A 304 0.94 6.67 -1.96
C VAL A 304 2.30 7.18 -2.45
N GLY A 305 2.33 8.28 -3.18
CA GLY A 305 3.57 8.92 -3.64
C GLY A 305 4.46 9.38 -2.48
N VAL A 306 3.88 9.99 -1.43
CA VAL A 306 4.63 10.35 -0.21
C VAL A 306 5.20 9.11 0.48
N ILE A 307 4.39 8.06 0.63
CA ILE A 307 4.82 6.81 1.29
C ILE A 307 5.95 6.14 0.49
N GLY A 308 5.81 6.07 -0.83
CA GLY A 308 6.83 5.53 -1.72
C GLY A 308 8.14 6.31 -1.63
N ALA A 309 8.06 7.64 -1.67
CA ALA A 309 9.23 8.51 -1.56
C ALA A 309 9.95 8.35 -0.21
N LEU A 310 9.21 8.27 0.89
CA LEU A 310 9.78 8.11 2.24
C LEU A 310 10.35 6.70 2.47
N GLY A 311 9.75 5.66 1.90
CA GLY A 311 10.18 4.28 2.09
C GLY A 311 11.34 3.87 1.19
N PHE A 312 11.34 4.34 -0.06
CA PHE A 312 12.21 3.81 -1.11
C PHE A 312 13.69 3.96 -0.83
N TRP A 313 14.20 5.18 -0.64
CA TRP A 313 15.62 5.36 -0.39
C TRP A 313 16.10 4.70 0.91
N PRO A 314 15.52 4.97 2.10
CA PRO A 314 16.09 4.42 3.32
C PRO A 314 15.98 2.88 3.36
N LEU A 315 14.78 2.34 3.09
CA LEU A 315 14.48 0.93 3.35
C LEU A 315 14.87 0.00 2.18
N THR A 316 14.64 0.44 0.94
CA THR A 316 14.90 -0.39 -0.26
C THR A 316 16.32 -0.23 -0.80
N VAL A 317 16.96 0.92 -0.56
CA VAL A 317 18.27 1.23 -1.17
C VAL A 317 19.38 1.37 -0.13
N TYR A 318 19.32 2.40 0.73
CA TYR A 318 20.39 2.78 1.64
C TYR A 318 20.77 1.65 2.59
N PHE A 319 19.83 1.14 3.39
CA PHE A 319 20.14 0.09 4.35
C PHE A 319 20.64 -1.20 3.69
N PRO A 320 20.01 -1.73 2.63
CA PRO A 320 20.54 -2.87 1.89
C PRO A 320 21.97 -2.65 1.35
N VAL A 321 22.25 -1.47 0.79
CA VAL A 321 23.58 -1.13 0.25
C VAL A 321 24.62 -1.06 1.38
N GLU A 322 24.32 -0.39 2.50
CA GLU A 322 25.25 -0.32 3.63
C GLU A 322 25.50 -1.71 4.26
N MET A 323 24.44 -2.49 4.44
CA MET A 323 24.55 -3.87 4.93
C MET A 323 25.41 -4.72 3.99
N TYR A 324 25.25 -4.55 2.67
CA TYR A 324 26.05 -5.27 1.68
C TYR A 324 27.53 -4.88 1.71
N ILE A 325 27.84 -3.58 1.77
CA ILE A 325 29.21 -3.07 1.89
C ILE A 325 29.88 -3.60 3.15
N SER A 326 29.17 -3.56 4.28
CA SER A 326 29.65 -4.04 5.59
C SER A 326 29.87 -5.55 5.58
N GLN A 327 28.88 -6.34 5.14
CA GLN A 327 28.95 -7.79 5.10
C GLN A 327 30.05 -8.32 4.17
N LYS A 328 30.22 -7.71 2.99
CA LYS A 328 31.25 -8.09 2.02
C LYS A 328 32.60 -7.41 2.26
N LYS A 329 32.72 -6.58 3.31
CA LYS A 329 33.93 -5.83 3.67
C LYS A 329 34.54 -5.10 2.47
N ILE A 330 33.68 -4.45 1.67
CA ILE A 330 34.12 -3.76 0.45
C ILE A 330 35.04 -2.59 0.84
N PRO A 331 36.28 -2.50 0.30
CA PRO A 331 37.20 -1.42 0.64
C PRO A 331 36.61 -0.05 0.27
N LYS A 332 36.67 0.90 1.22
CA LYS A 332 36.30 2.30 0.96
C LYS A 332 37.12 2.82 -0.22
N TRP A 333 36.49 3.64 -1.07
CA TRP A 333 37.09 4.23 -2.28
C TRP A 333 37.48 3.23 -3.39
N SER A 334 37.20 1.94 -3.24
CA SER A 334 37.24 1.04 -4.40
C SER A 334 36.18 1.44 -5.44
N ASN A 335 36.41 1.12 -6.71
CA ASN A 335 35.44 1.38 -7.79
C ASN A 335 34.05 0.85 -7.44
N ARG A 336 33.97 -0.35 -6.87
CA ARG A 336 32.72 -0.98 -6.43
C ARG A 336 32.02 -0.18 -5.33
N TRP A 337 32.77 0.31 -4.34
CA TRP A 337 32.20 1.13 -3.27
C TRP A 337 31.66 2.46 -3.81
N ILE A 338 32.43 3.12 -4.69
CA ILE A 338 32.03 4.38 -5.33
C ILE A 338 30.76 4.17 -6.16
N SER A 339 30.69 3.12 -6.98
CA SER A 339 29.49 2.81 -7.77
C SER A 339 28.25 2.59 -6.89
N LEU A 340 28.37 1.85 -5.79
CA LEU A 340 27.26 1.62 -4.86
C LEU A 340 26.79 2.91 -4.16
N LYS A 341 27.73 3.80 -3.80
CA LYS A 341 27.40 5.09 -3.20
C LYS A 341 26.76 6.05 -4.19
N ILE A 342 27.27 6.12 -5.43
CA ILE A 342 26.65 6.92 -6.51
C ILE A 342 25.23 6.43 -6.77
N PHE A 343 25.02 5.11 -6.88
CA PHE A 343 23.70 4.51 -7.03
C PHE A 343 22.76 4.91 -5.89
N SER A 344 23.19 4.77 -4.63
CA SER A 344 22.39 5.17 -3.47
C SER A 344 22.04 6.66 -3.48
N MET A 345 22.99 7.53 -3.84
CA MET A 345 22.75 8.97 -3.93
C MET A 345 21.80 9.34 -5.08
N ALA A 346 21.87 8.65 -6.22
CA ALA A 346 20.92 8.86 -7.32
C ALA A 346 19.49 8.49 -6.87
N CYS A 347 19.31 7.37 -6.17
CA CYS A 347 18.02 6.98 -5.60
C CYS A 347 17.52 7.95 -4.52
N LEU A 348 18.42 8.59 -3.75
CA LEU A 348 18.05 9.64 -2.80
C LEU A 348 17.45 10.83 -3.54
N ILE A 349 18.09 11.30 -4.62
CA ILE A 349 17.60 12.42 -5.42
C ILE A 349 16.21 12.10 -5.98
N VAL A 350 16.01 10.90 -6.54
CA VAL A 350 14.70 10.44 -7.01
C VAL A 350 13.66 10.48 -5.90
N SER A 351 14.01 10.02 -4.69
CA SER A 351 13.10 10.03 -3.54
C SER A 351 12.75 11.45 -3.10
N VAL A 352 13.70 12.37 -3.09
CA VAL A 352 13.46 13.78 -2.75
C VAL A 352 12.55 14.44 -3.79
N VAL A 353 12.82 14.23 -5.07
CA VAL A 353 11.95 14.74 -6.16
C VAL A 353 10.53 14.17 -6.01
N ALA A 354 10.40 12.87 -5.77
CA ALA A 354 9.11 12.22 -5.55
C ALA A 354 8.36 12.78 -4.33
N ALA A 355 9.07 13.01 -3.22
CA ALA A 355 8.49 13.60 -2.02
C ALA A 355 7.97 15.02 -2.28
N VAL A 356 8.76 15.87 -2.96
CA VAL A 356 8.35 17.24 -3.30
C VAL A 356 7.10 17.23 -4.19
N GLY A 357 7.09 16.40 -5.24
CA GLY A 357 5.93 16.28 -6.13
C GLY A 357 4.66 15.82 -5.41
N SER A 358 4.79 14.79 -4.56
CA SER A 358 3.66 14.22 -3.84
C SER A 358 3.12 15.16 -2.77
N VAL A 359 3.99 15.83 -2.01
CA VAL A 359 3.59 16.85 -1.03
C VAL A 359 2.93 18.05 -1.72
N ALA A 360 3.46 18.49 -2.87
CA ALA A 360 2.83 19.53 -3.67
C ALA A 360 1.43 19.11 -4.13
N GLY A 361 1.24 17.85 -4.54
CA GLY A 361 -0.07 17.24 -4.81
C GLY A 361 -1.04 17.37 -3.63
N VAL A 362 -0.65 16.84 -2.46
CA VAL A 362 -1.45 16.91 -1.23
C VAL A 362 -1.85 18.36 -0.92
N LEU A 363 -0.91 19.31 -0.97
CA LEU A 363 -1.17 20.71 -0.64
C LEU A 363 -2.12 21.38 -1.64
N LEU A 364 -2.05 21.02 -2.92
CA LEU A 364 -2.96 21.54 -3.94
C LEU A 364 -4.38 20.98 -3.78
N ASP A 365 -4.50 19.72 -3.41
CA ASP A 365 -5.80 19.07 -3.20
C ASP A 365 -6.45 19.51 -1.87
N LEU A 366 -5.65 19.71 -0.81
CA LEU A 366 -6.11 20.27 0.47
C LEU A 366 -6.72 21.68 0.33
N LYS A 367 -6.22 22.50 -0.60
CA LYS A 367 -6.80 23.84 -0.85
C LYS A 367 -8.24 23.78 -1.37
N LYS A 368 -8.63 22.67 -2.00
CA LYS A 368 -9.95 22.47 -2.59
C LYS A 368 -10.87 21.63 -1.69
N TYR A 369 -10.27 20.76 -0.88
CA TYR A 369 -10.98 19.80 -0.06
C TYR A 369 -11.52 20.43 1.22
N LYS A 370 -12.77 20.13 1.56
CA LYS A 370 -13.39 20.47 2.85
C LYS A 370 -13.60 19.19 3.66
N PRO A 371 -12.82 18.95 4.72
CA PRO A 371 -12.95 17.75 5.54
C PRO A 371 -14.37 17.59 6.08
N PHE A 372 -14.87 16.36 6.08
CA PHE A 372 -16.18 15.97 6.62
C PHE A 372 -17.41 16.66 6.01
N HIS A 373 -17.23 17.54 5.03
CA HIS A 373 -18.32 18.10 4.24
C HIS A 373 -18.43 17.34 2.92
N SER A 374 -19.48 16.53 2.80
CA SER A 374 -19.90 15.96 1.52
C SER A 374 -20.65 17.03 0.72
N ASN A 375 -19.92 18.01 0.17
CA ASN A 375 -20.43 18.82 -0.93
C ASN A 375 -19.79 18.31 -2.21
N TYR A 376 -20.51 17.44 -2.92
CA TYR A 376 -20.36 17.22 -4.36
C TYR A 376 -21.74 17.13 -4.96
#